data_AF-E6ZLL5-F1
#
_entry.id   AF-E6ZLL5-F1
#
_cell.length_a   1.000
_cell.length_b   1.000
_cell.length_c   1.000
_cell.angle_alpha   90.00
_cell.angle_beta   90.00
_cell.angle_gamma   90.00
#
_symmetry.space_group_name_H-M   'P 1'
#
loop_
_entity.id
_entity.type
_entity.pdbx_description
1 polymer ?
#
loop_
_entity_poly.entity_id
_entity_poly.type
_entity_poly.pdbx_seq_one_letter_code
_entity_poly.pdbx_strand_id
1 'polypeptide(L)'
;MVQLKSSFVLISAVLALGAMSAVDAASIDFEINTDEDPVTKRPQHAHIACVIKSTSCMSTAHYLDRDYGGKLKLTTCHHDNILKNYWNRITAGDGNGMFVNTFYVTACPEDGAGKPDCDSKSVTASSVRDTLDDVVNRNTKCNAYIDCNRVDDVDDQCFFKEGGESQTSTTDDKKADEPKKADEP
;
A
#
# COMPACT_ATOMS: atom_id res chain seq x y z
N MET A 1 15.01 47.51 34.39
CA MET A 1 16.19 46.62 34.28
C MET A 1 16.60 46.21 35.68
N VAL A 2 16.45 44.94 36.03
CA VAL A 2 16.88 44.40 37.33
C VAL A 2 17.85 43.26 37.03
N GLN A 3 19.13 43.48 37.33
CA GLN A 3 20.17 42.45 37.36
C GLN A 3 20.01 41.64 38.65
N LEU A 4 19.89 40.32 38.54
CA LEU A 4 20.03 39.41 39.68
C LEU A 4 20.83 38.17 39.28
N LYS A 5 22.13 38.32 39.52
CA LYS A 5 23.16 37.37 39.99
C LYS A 5 22.92 35.87 39.74
N SER A 6 23.86 35.34 38.94
CA SER A 6 24.24 33.93 38.90
C SER A 6 24.61 33.42 40.30
N SER A 7 23.95 32.35 40.74
CA SER A 7 24.38 31.52 41.86
C SER A 7 24.55 30.10 41.35
N PHE A 8 25.82 29.75 41.10
CA PHE A 8 26.29 28.38 41.06
C PHE A 8 26.03 27.74 42.43
N VAL A 9 25.07 26.82 42.48
CA VAL A 9 25.00 25.81 43.54
C VAL A 9 25.38 24.48 42.91
N LEU A 10 26.68 24.21 42.97
CA LEU A 10 27.20 22.85 43.09
C LEU A 10 26.54 22.22 44.31
N ILE A 11 26.16 20.93 44.24
CA ILE A 11 26.50 19.90 45.24
C ILE A 11 25.75 18.58 44.96
N SER A 12 26.56 17.52 44.99
CA SER A 12 26.26 16.12 45.30
C SER A 12 25.63 15.21 44.25
N ALA A 13 26.55 14.48 43.62
CA ALA A 13 26.35 13.10 43.21
C ALA A 13 25.72 12.27 44.34
N VAL A 14 24.59 11.63 44.04
CA VAL A 14 24.12 10.43 44.74
C VAL A 14 24.21 9.30 43.73
N LEU A 15 25.31 8.55 43.79
CA LEU A 15 25.39 7.21 43.21
C LEU A 15 24.51 6.29 44.05
N ALA A 16 23.20 6.30 43.79
CA ALA A 16 22.33 5.26 44.28
C ALA A 16 22.62 3.98 43.48
N LEU A 17 23.48 3.13 44.04
CA LEU A 17 23.56 1.71 43.73
C LEU A 17 22.25 1.05 44.20
N GLY A 18 21.21 1.21 43.39
CA GLY A 18 19.93 0.53 43.55
C GLY A 18 19.74 -0.41 42.37
N ALA A 19 19.95 -1.70 42.63
CA ALA A 19 19.78 -2.85 41.74
C ALA A 19 19.19 -2.52 40.36
N MET A 20 20.06 -2.40 39.35
CA MET A 20 19.64 -2.68 37.99
C MET A 20 19.19 -4.13 38.02
N SER A 21 17.87 -4.34 37.97
CA SER A 21 17.34 -5.56 37.37
C SER A 21 18.15 -5.74 36.10
N ALA A 22 18.75 -6.91 35.90
CA ALA A 22 19.23 -7.29 34.59
C ALA A 22 18.00 -7.19 33.67
N VAL A 23 17.82 -6.01 33.07
CA VAL A 23 17.10 -5.91 31.84
C VAL A 23 18.00 -6.73 30.95
N ASP A 24 17.57 -7.96 30.67
CA ASP A 24 18.04 -8.68 29.51
C ASP A 24 18.01 -7.63 28.40
N ALA A 25 19.19 -7.08 28.09
CA ALA A 25 19.46 -6.64 26.76
C ALA A 25 19.42 -7.94 25.97
N ALA A 26 18.21 -8.43 25.72
CA ALA A 26 17.87 -8.90 24.41
C ALA A 26 18.38 -7.77 23.52
N SER A 27 19.59 -7.97 23.01
CA SER A 27 20.01 -7.37 21.77
C SER A 27 18.81 -7.60 20.88
N ILE A 28 18.00 -6.56 20.71
CA ILE A 28 17.19 -6.48 19.53
C ILE A 28 18.28 -6.36 18.48
N ASP A 29 18.70 -7.53 18.00
CA ASP A 29 19.36 -7.68 16.73
C ASP A 29 18.35 -7.05 15.77
N PHE A 30 18.48 -5.74 15.60
CA PHE A 30 18.17 -5.14 14.33
C PHE A 30 19.24 -5.71 13.41
N GLU A 31 19.03 -6.96 13.00
CA GLU A 31 19.36 -7.41 11.67
C GLU A 31 18.61 -6.43 10.77
N ILE A 32 19.24 -5.29 10.51
CA ILE A 32 19.01 -4.53 9.32
C ILE A 32 19.52 -5.46 8.23
N ASN A 33 18.66 -6.43 7.87
CA ASN A 33 18.72 -7.11 6.60
C ASN A 33 18.60 -6.00 5.56
N THR A 34 19.78 -5.50 5.21
CA THR A 34 20.08 -4.74 4.02
C THR A 34 20.30 -5.71 2.86
N ASP A 35 19.77 -6.93 2.97
CA ASP A 35 19.42 -7.71 1.82
C ASP A 35 18.38 -6.88 1.08
N GLU A 36 18.84 -6.31 -0.03
CA GLU A 36 18.04 -5.82 -1.13
C GLU A 36 16.71 -6.58 -1.15
N ASP A 37 15.63 -5.89 -0.76
CA ASP A 37 14.28 -6.46 -0.70
C ASP A 37 14.10 -7.24 -2.01
N PRO A 38 14.03 -8.59 -1.99
CA PRO A 38 14.21 -9.36 -3.19
C PRO A 38 13.06 -8.97 -4.10
N VAL A 39 13.38 -8.25 -5.18
CA VAL A 39 12.43 -7.91 -6.25
C VAL A 39 11.67 -9.20 -6.53
N THR A 40 10.41 -9.23 -6.10
CA THR A 40 9.70 -10.50 -6.00
C THR A 40 9.45 -10.90 -7.44
N LYS A 41 10.13 -11.95 -7.92
CA LYS A 41 10.14 -12.29 -9.34
C LYS A 41 8.70 -12.35 -9.86
N ARG A 42 8.39 -11.59 -10.92
CA ARG A 42 7.08 -11.56 -11.59
C ARG A 42 6.58 -13.01 -11.78
N PRO A 43 5.40 -13.37 -11.22
CA PRO A 43 4.81 -14.67 -11.46
C PRO A 43 4.55 -14.89 -12.95
N GLN A 44 4.78 -16.10 -13.45
CA GLN A 44 4.71 -16.44 -14.88
C GLN A 44 3.36 -16.10 -15.54
N HIS A 45 2.28 -16.06 -14.76
CA HIS A 45 0.91 -15.79 -15.21
C HIS A 45 0.35 -14.45 -14.70
N ALA A 46 1.21 -13.56 -14.19
CA ALA A 46 0.79 -12.22 -13.81
C ALA A 46 0.65 -11.36 -15.07
N HIS A 47 -0.58 -10.90 -15.33
CA HIS A 47 -0.90 -10.01 -16.46
C HIS A 47 -1.26 -8.60 -16.01
N ILE A 48 -1.64 -8.45 -14.74
CA ILE A 48 -1.98 -7.17 -14.11
C ILE A 48 -1.06 -6.92 -12.92
N ALA A 49 -0.68 -5.66 -12.74
CA ALA A 49 -0.01 -5.16 -11.55
C ALA A 49 -0.85 -4.03 -10.95
N CYS A 50 -0.94 -3.98 -9.62
CA CYS A 50 -1.71 -2.97 -8.92
C CYS A 50 -0.88 -2.27 -7.85
N VAL A 51 -1.09 -0.96 -7.73
CA VAL A 51 -0.58 -0.12 -6.65
C VAL A 51 -1.75 0.16 -5.70
N ILE A 52 -1.57 -0.19 -4.44
CA ILE A 52 -2.54 0.07 -3.37
C ILE A 52 -1.95 1.10 -2.42
N LYS A 53 -2.62 2.25 -2.32
CA LYS A 53 -2.26 3.34 -1.40
C LYS A 53 -3.28 3.38 -0.27
N SER A 54 -2.84 3.34 0.98
CA SER A 54 -3.74 3.35 2.14
C SER A 54 -3.17 4.19 3.27
N THR A 55 -4.03 4.89 4.02
CA THR A 55 -3.63 5.66 5.20
C THR A 55 -3.51 4.82 6.48
N SER A 56 -4.06 3.60 6.49
CA SER A 56 -4.20 2.78 7.71
C SER A 56 -3.58 1.39 7.62
N CYS A 57 -3.42 0.82 6.41
CA CYS A 57 -2.89 -0.52 6.22
C CYS A 57 -1.48 -0.46 5.65
N MET A 58 -0.52 -0.65 6.55
CA MET A 58 0.91 -0.47 6.25
C MET A 58 1.51 -1.67 5.53
N SER A 59 1.13 -2.88 5.94
CA SER A 59 1.72 -4.13 5.47
C SER A 59 0.94 -4.77 4.32
N THR A 60 1.65 -5.46 3.44
CA THR A 60 1.08 -6.33 2.39
C THR A 60 0.18 -7.42 2.95
N ALA A 61 0.43 -7.90 4.18
CA ALA A 61 -0.36 -8.94 4.83
C ALA A 61 -1.86 -8.57 4.96
N HIS A 62 -2.19 -7.29 5.06
CA HIS A 62 -3.60 -6.86 5.11
C HIS A 62 -4.39 -7.18 3.83
N TYR A 63 -3.68 -7.38 2.72
CA TYR A 63 -4.22 -7.59 1.38
C TYR A 63 -4.02 -9.03 0.90
N LEU A 64 -2.92 -9.70 1.26
CA LEU A 64 -2.60 -11.05 0.76
C LEU A 64 -3.53 -12.13 1.30
N ASP A 65 -3.98 -12.03 2.56
CA ASP A 65 -4.79 -13.06 3.22
C ASP A 65 -6.30 -12.92 2.95
N ARG A 66 -6.69 -12.26 1.85
CA ARG A 66 -8.08 -12.01 1.49
C ARG A 66 -8.55 -12.95 0.39
N ASP A 67 -9.80 -13.37 0.50
CA ASP A 67 -10.47 -14.10 -0.57
C ASP A 67 -11.02 -13.11 -1.60
N TYR A 68 -10.40 -13.07 -2.77
CA TYR A 68 -10.83 -12.29 -3.94
C TYR A 68 -11.72 -13.11 -4.88
N GLY A 69 -12.54 -14.00 -4.32
CA GLY A 69 -13.48 -14.86 -5.03
C GLY A 69 -12.82 -16.06 -5.70
N GLY A 70 -11.70 -16.56 -5.15
CA GLY A 70 -10.94 -17.71 -5.66
C GLY A 70 -10.35 -17.58 -7.07
N LYS A 71 -10.63 -16.48 -7.78
CA LYS A 71 -10.19 -16.25 -9.16
C LYS A 71 -8.97 -15.35 -9.27
N LEU A 72 -8.66 -14.60 -8.23
CA LEU A 72 -7.52 -13.68 -8.19
C LEU A 72 -6.62 -14.03 -7.01
N LYS A 73 -5.31 -14.00 -7.26
CA LYS A 73 -4.29 -14.19 -6.24
C LYS A 73 -3.29 -13.04 -6.35
N LEU A 74 -3.04 -12.39 -5.23
CA LEU A 74 -2.07 -11.30 -5.14
C LEU A 74 -0.73 -11.90 -4.76
N THR A 75 0.33 -11.38 -5.36
CA THR A 75 1.71 -11.63 -4.96
C THR A 75 2.37 -10.28 -4.78
N THR A 76 3.08 -10.08 -3.68
CA THR A 76 3.85 -8.85 -3.47
C THR A 76 4.78 -8.62 -4.65
N CYS A 77 4.83 -7.40 -5.15
CA CYS A 77 5.76 -6.97 -6.19
C CYS A 77 6.88 -6.14 -5.57
N HIS A 78 6.51 -5.11 -4.83
CA HIS A 78 7.40 -4.28 -4.04
C HIS A 78 6.71 -3.88 -2.74
N HIS A 79 7.46 -3.92 -1.65
CA HIS A 79 7.05 -3.39 -0.37
C HIS A 79 8.00 -2.27 0.00
N ASP A 80 7.47 -1.08 0.27
CA ASP A 80 8.34 -0.01 0.75
C ASP A 80 8.85 -0.36 2.16
N ASN A 81 10.17 -0.29 2.32
CA ASN A 81 10.81 -0.46 3.61
C ASN A 81 10.14 0.38 4.70
N ILE A 82 9.98 -0.18 5.89
CA ILE A 82 9.31 0.45 7.05
C ILE A 82 9.86 1.86 7.30
N LEU A 83 11.17 2.07 7.10
CA LEU A 83 11.83 3.36 7.24
C LEU A 83 11.34 4.41 6.22
N LYS A 84 11.17 4.01 4.95
CA LYS A 84 10.67 4.87 3.86
C LYS A 84 9.19 5.20 4.06
N ASN A 85 8.40 4.21 4.50
CA ASN A 85 7.01 4.40 4.90
C ASN A 85 6.86 5.37 6.08
N TYR A 86 7.73 5.27 7.09
CA TYR A 86 7.77 6.21 8.21
C TYR A 86 8.17 7.62 7.75
N TRP A 87 9.15 7.72 6.85
CA TRP A 87 9.60 9.00 6.29
C TRP A 87 8.51 9.69 5.45
N ASN A 88 7.80 8.95 4.60
CA ASN A 88 6.67 9.42 3.80
C ASN A 88 5.47 9.89 4.65
N ARG A 89 5.41 9.47 5.92
CA ARG A 89 4.41 9.96 6.88
C ARG A 89 4.80 11.29 7.54
N ILE A 90 6.10 11.55 7.72
CA ILE A 90 6.60 12.73 8.44
C ILE A 90 6.92 13.90 7.51
N THR A 91 7.36 13.61 6.29
CA THR A 91 7.64 14.65 5.29
C THR A 91 6.34 15.13 4.66
N ALA A 92 6.19 16.45 4.51
CA ALA A 92 5.00 17.09 3.97
C ALA A 92 5.12 17.32 2.44
N GLY A 93 4.30 16.63 1.65
CA GLY A 93 4.10 16.77 0.20
C GLY A 93 2.77 16.16 -0.27
N ASP A 94 2.52 16.12 -1.59
CA ASP A 94 1.22 15.75 -2.21
C ASP A 94 0.82 14.26 -2.09
N GLY A 95 1.40 13.51 -1.15
CA GLY A 95 1.09 12.10 -0.87
C GLY A 95 1.12 11.72 0.61
N ASN A 96 1.03 12.71 1.50
CA ASN A 96 1.28 12.55 2.94
C ASN A 96 0.52 11.41 3.60
N GLY A 97 1.28 10.54 4.27
CA GLY A 97 0.73 9.56 5.20
C GLY A 97 0.07 8.35 4.56
N MET A 98 0.25 8.13 3.25
CA MET A 98 -0.21 6.91 2.58
C MET A 98 0.93 5.90 2.47
N PHE A 99 0.65 4.69 2.93
CA PHE A 99 1.46 3.49 2.72
C PHE A 99 1.20 2.96 1.33
N VAL A 100 2.27 2.70 0.59
CA VAL A 100 2.19 2.22 -0.79
C VAL A 100 2.65 0.77 -0.81
N ASN A 101 1.76 -0.11 -1.27
CA ASN A 101 2.03 -1.53 -1.46
C ASN A 101 1.73 -1.89 -2.90
N THR A 102 2.62 -2.62 -3.56
CA THR A 102 2.42 -3.02 -4.96
C THR A 102 2.35 -4.53 -5.09
N PHE A 103 1.49 -4.99 -6.01
CA PHE A 103 1.15 -6.39 -6.16
C PHE A 103 1.09 -6.79 -7.63
N TYR A 104 1.63 -7.96 -7.94
CA TYR A 104 1.22 -8.72 -9.12
C TYR A 104 -0.11 -9.41 -8.85
N VAL A 105 -0.98 -9.43 -9.85
CA VAL A 105 -2.25 -10.14 -9.79
C VAL A 105 -2.24 -11.27 -10.80
N THR A 106 -2.34 -12.50 -10.31
CA THR A 106 -2.55 -13.69 -11.12
C THR A 106 -4.04 -14.02 -11.13
N ALA A 107 -4.58 -14.13 -12.34
CA ALA A 107 -5.90 -14.70 -12.52
C ALA A 107 -5.78 -16.23 -12.58
N CYS A 108 -6.73 -16.93 -11.98
CA CYS A 108 -6.86 -18.39 -12.09
C CYS A 108 -5.63 -19.13 -11.52
N PRO A 109 -5.30 -18.98 -10.23
CA PRO A 109 -4.15 -19.67 -9.65
C PRO A 109 -4.33 -21.19 -9.78
N GLU A 110 -3.26 -21.91 -10.15
CA GLU A 110 -3.25 -23.37 -10.36
C GLU A 110 -3.30 -24.17 -9.05
N ASP A 111 -4.13 -23.74 -8.10
CA ASP A 111 -4.22 -24.32 -6.77
C ASP A 111 -5.14 -25.56 -6.82
N GLY A 112 -4.66 -26.60 -7.51
CA GLY A 112 -5.07 -28.00 -7.46
C GLY A 112 -6.52 -28.36 -7.12
N ALA A 113 -7.41 -28.44 -8.12
CA ALA A 113 -8.41 -29.51 -8.34
C ALA A 113 -9.46 -29.03 -9.35
N GLY A 114 -9.28 -29.39 -10.62
CA GLY A 114 -10.20 -29.03 -11.69
C GLY A 114 -9.96 -27.62 -12.18
N LYS A 115 -9.48 -27.48 -13.42
CA LYS A 115 -9.38 -26.17 -14.08
C LYS A 115 -10.80 -25.60 -14.17
N PRO A 116 -11.19 -24.54 -13.44
CA PRO A 116 -12.34 -23.78 -13.87
C PRO A 116 -12.00 -23.24 -15.26
N ASP A 117 -13.01 -23.17 -16.13
CA ASP A 117 -12.93 -22.51 -17.44
C ASP A 117 -12.61 -21.02 -17.19
N CYS A 118 -11.34 -20.73 -17.00
CA CYS A 118 -10.86 -19.47 -16.46
C CYS A 118 -10.09 -18.80 -17.58
N ASP A 119 -10.83 -18.04 -18.38
CA ASP A 119 -10.26 -17.29 -19.49
C ASP A 119 -9.52 -16.06 -18.94
N SER A 120 -8.22 -16.20 -18.72
CA SER A 120 -7.35 -15.11 -18.27
C SER A 120 -7.38 -13.90 -19.21
N LYS A 121 -7.81 -14.07 -20.47
CA LYS A 121 -7.95 -12.98 -21.44
C LYS A 121 -9.11 -12.05 -21.12
N SER A 122 -10.09 -12.50 -20.32
CA SER A 122 -11.24 -11.70 -19.92
C SER A 122 -10.94 -10.75 -18.74
N VAL A 123 -9.81 -10.93 -18.07
CA VAL A 123 -9.46 -10.16 -16.87
C VAL A 123 -8.80 -8.83 -17.28
N THR A 124 -9.54 -7.75 -17.13
CA THR A 124 -9.06 -6.38 -17.39
C THR A 124 -8.55 -5.72 -16.12
N ALA A 125 -7.66 -4.72 -16.25
CA ALA A 125 -7.15 -3.94 -15.13
C ALA A 125 -8.28 -3.28 -14.32
N SER A 126 -9.30 -2.76 -15.00
CA SER A 126 -10.48 -2.15 -14.36
C SER A 126 -11.29 -3.17 -13.56
N SER A 127 -11.55 -4.36 -14.11
CA SER A 127 -12.27 -5.43 -13.41
C SER A 127 -11.52 -5.91 -12.16
N VAL A 128 -10.19 -6.03 -12.25
CA VAL A 128 -9.34 -6.34 -11.10
C VAL A 128 -9.40 -5.23 -10.06
N ARG A 129 -9.22 -3.96 -10.47
CA ARG A 129 -9.32 -2.80 -9.58
C ARG A 129 -10.64 -2.79 -8.81
N ASP A 130 -11.76 -2.95 -9.51
CA ASP A 130 -13.09 -2.89 -8.90
C ASP A 130 -13.31 -4.06 -7.92
N THR A 131 -12.77 -5.25 -8.24
CA THR A 131 -12.81 -6.41 -7.34
C THR A 131 -11.94 -6.19 -6.09
N LEU A 132 -10.73 -5.68 -6.26
CA LEU A 132 -9.83 -5.36 -5.15
C LEU A 132 -10.44 -4.26 -4.27
N ASP A 133 -11.01 -3.22 -4.87
CA ASP A 133 -11.63 -2.12 -4.15
C ASP A 133 -12.81 -2.61 -3.30
N ASP A 134 -13.70 -3.40 -3.88
CA ASP A 134 -14.83 -3.97 -3.14
C ASP A 134 -14.36 -4.85 -1.98
N VAL A 135 -13.45 -5.80 -2.22
CA VAL A 135 -12.99 -6.74 -1.19
C VAL A 135 -12.19 -6.03 -0.11
N VAL A 136 -11.25 -5.15 -0.49
CA VAL A 136 -10.42 -4.42 0.45
C VAL A 136 -11.26 -3.46 1.25
N ASN A 137 -12.04 -2.56 0.64
CA ASN A 137 -12.77 -1.55 1.39
C ASN A 137 -13.98 -2.11 2.16
N ARG A 138 -14.54 -3.27 1.76
CA ARG A 138 -15.59 -3.95 2.53
C ARG A 138 -15.05 -4.77 3.70
N ASN A 139 -13.94 -5.49 3.50
CA ASN A 139 -13.43 -6.43 4.51
C ASN A 139 -12.32 -5.84 5.38
N THR A 140 -11.82 -4.67 5.02
CA THR A 140 -10.79 -3.95 5.75
C THR A 140 -11.22 -2.52 6.01
N LYS A 141 -10.63 -1.88 7.02
CA LYS A 141 -10.78 -0.43 7.26
C LYS A 141 -9.59 0.33 6.67
N CYS A 142 -9.06 -0.16 5.55
CA CYS A 142 -7.85 0.38 4.94
C CYS A 142 -8.07 1.72 4.24
N ASN A 143 -9.31 2.05 3.81
CA ASN A 143 -9.60 3.22 2.96
C ASN A 143 -8.59 3.31 1.81
N ALA A 144 -8.49 2.22 1.05
CA ALA A 144 -7.43 2.05 0.08
C ALA A 144 -7.83 2.68 -1.27
N TYR A 145 -6.89 3.38 -1.89
CA TYR A 145 -6.95 3.78 -3.29
C TYR A 145 -6.16 2.75 -4.11
N ILE A 146 -6.81 2.17 -5.12
CA ILE A 146 -6.24 1.10 -5.94
C ILE A 146 -6.16 1.56 -7.38
N ASP A 147 -4.96 1.44 -7.95
CA ASP A 147 -4.70 1.66 -9.36
C ASP A 147 -4.09 0.39 -9.95
N CYS A 148 -4.55 -0.05 -11.11
CA CYS A 148 -4.13 -1.29 -11.73
C CYS A 148 -3.80 -1.04 -13.20
N ASN A 149 -2.69 -1.62 -13.65
CA ASN A 149 -2.17 -1.50 -15.00
C ASN A 149 -1.74 -2.89 -15.51
N ARG A 150 -1.50 -3.00 -16.82
CA ARG A 150 -0.88 -4.22 -17.35
C ARG A 150 0.55 -4.30 -16.87
N VAL A 151 1.05 -5.52 -16.66
CA VAL A 151 2.42 -5.69 -16.18
C VAL A 151 3.47 -5.14 -17.15
N ASP A 152 3.13 -5.04 -18.44
CA ASP A 152 4.06 -4.51 -19.45
C ASP A 152 4.19 -2.98 -19.36
N ASP A 153 3.21 -2.31 -18.74
CA ASP A 153 3.14 -0.84 -18.56
C ASP A 153 3.76 -0.37 -17.22
N VAL A 154 4.21 -1.31 -16.37
CA VAL A 154 4.83 -1.02 -15.08
C VAL A 154 6.30 -1.41 -15.03
N ASP A 155 7.07 -0.76 -14.16
CA ASP A 155 8.46 -1.08 -13.87
C ASP A 155 8.60 -2.32 -12.97
N ASP A 156 9.84 -2.65 -12.60
CA ASP A 156 10.15 -3.81 -11.76
C ASP A 156 9.60 -3.70 -10.34
N GLN A 157 9.13 -2.52 -9.93
CA GLN A 157 8.49 -2.23 -8.64
C GLN A 157 6.96 -2.12 -8.75
N CYS A 158 6.40 -2.41 -9.93
CA CYS A 158 4.99 -2.28 -10.26
C CYS A 158 4.46 -0.85 -10.21
N PHE A 159 5.31 0.16 -10.36
CA PHE A 159 4.90 1.53 -10.61
C PHE A 159 4.74 1.79 -12.10
N PHE A 160 3.82 2.68 -12.45
CA PHE A 160 3.59 3.06 -13.83
C PHE A 160 4.85 3.69 -14.44
N LYS A 161 5.27 3.23 -15.62
CA LYS A 161 6.44 3.80 -16.32
C LYS A 161 6.13 5.22 -16.79
N GLU A 162 6.95 6.19 -16.42
CA GLU A 162 6.87 7.55 -16.98
C GLU A 162 7.06 7.49 -18.51
N GLY A 163 5.97 7.71 -19.27
CA GLY A 163 5.95 7.62 -20.72
C GLY A 163 4.99 6.56 -21.30
N GLY A 164 4.38 5.72 -20.48
CA GLY A 164 3.17 4.98 -20.88
C GLY A 164 1.99 5.93 -20.95
N GLU A 165 1.13 5.83 -21.95
CA GLU A 165 -0.14 6.57 -21.91
C GLU A 165 -1.04 5.92 -20.84
N SER A 166 -1.18 6.55 -19.68
CA SER A 166 -2.17 6.15 -18.69
C SER A 166 -3.55 6.35 -19.33
N GLN A 167 -4.22 5.26 -19.68
CA GLN A 167 -5.63 5.30 -20.04
C GLN A 167 -6.44 5.54 -18.76
N THR A 168 -6.33 6.73 -18.21
CA THR A 168 -7.23 7.21 -17.17
C THR A 168 -8.61 7.31 -17.82
N SER A 169 -9.46 6.34 -17.52
CA SER A 169 -10.89 6.37 -17.83
C SER A 169 -11.47 7.59 -17.12
N THR A 170 -11.52 8.70 -17.85
CA THR A 170 -12.36 9.83 -17.51
C THR A 170 -13.79 9.32 -17.64
N THR A 171 -14.39 9.00 -16.50
CA THR A 171 -15.83 8.85 -16.38
C THR A 171 -16.45 10.15 -16.84
N ASP A 172 -16.99 10.15 -18.05
CA ASP A 172 -17.91 11.19 -18.52
C ASP A 172 -19.11 11.22 -17.58
N ASP A 173 -19.10 12.15 -16.63
CA ASP A 173 -20.27 12.61 -15.91
C ASP A 173 -21.26 13.19 -16.92
N LYS A 174 -22.11 12.30 -17.44
CA LYS A 174 -23.23 12.64 -18.30
C LYS A 174 -24.26 13.41 -17.47
N LYS A 175 -24.08 14.74 -17.47
CA LYS A 175 -25.03 15.75 -17.04
C LYS A 175 -26.46 15.34 -17.44
N ALA A 176 -27.28 15.01 -16.45
CA ALA A 176 -28.69 14.75 -16.64
C ALA A 176 -29.39 16.05 -17.08
N ASP A 177 -29.93 16.03 -18.29
CA ASP A 177 -30.79 17.09 -18.83
C ASP A 177 -32.08 17.20 -18.01
N GLU A 178 -32.38 18.44 -17.61
CA GLU A 178 -33.59 18.87 -16.92
C GLU A 178 -34.79 18.85 -17.90
N PRO A 179 -35.96 18.27 -17.55
CA PRO A 179 -37.12 18.31 -18.43
C PRO A 179 -37.81 19.69 -18.38
N LYS A 180 -37.83 20.38 -19.53
CA LYS A 180 -38.63 21.59 -19.75
C LYS A 180 -40.13 21.26 -19.64
N LYS A 181 -40.81 21.93 -18.71
CA LYS A 181 -42.28 22.03 -18.65
C LYS A 181 -42.78 22.73 -19.91
N ALA A 182 -43.71 22.10 -20.62
CA ALA A 182 -44.48 22.73 -21.69
C ALA A 182 -45.69 23.45 -21.08
N ASP A 183 -45.88 24.70 -21.50
CA ASP A 183 -47.09 25.49 -21.29
C ASP A 183 -48.25 24.92 -22.12
N GLU A 184 -49.44 24.84 -21.52
CA GLU A 184 -50.71 24.51 -22.17
C GLU A 184 -51.51 25.82 -22.41
N PRO A 185 -52.21 25.99 -23.54
CA PRO A 185 -52.99 27.18 -23.88
C PRO A 185 -54.28 27.39 -23.07
#